data_AF-A0A1M6KHT9-F1
#
_entry.id   AF-A0A1M6KHT9-F1
#
_cell.length_a   1.000
_cell.length_b   1.000
_cell.length_c   1.000
_cell.angle_alpha   90.00
_cell.angle_beta   90.00
_cell.angle_gamma   90.00
#
_symmetry.space_group_name_H-M   'P 1'
#
loop_
_entity.id
_entity.type
_entity.pdbx_description
1 polymer ?
#
loop_
_entity_poly.entity_id
_entity_poly.type
_entity_poly.pdbx_seq_one_letter_code
_entity_poly.pdbx_strand_id
1 'polypeptide(L)' 'MDKQNQESSNQKKRDPDIAASEAALIRAGKLARKRARQAGMGVIVMRDGKIVEDFSHQE' A
#
# COMPACT_ATOMS: atom_id res chain seq x y z
N MET A 1 -35.54 -5.25 -29.59
CA MET A 1 -35.12 -3.98 -28.94
C MET A 1 -33.99 -4.40 -28.02
N ASP A 2 -32.78 -4.47 -28.55
CA ASP A 2 -31.67 -5.14 -27.86
C ASP A 2 -30.52 -4.14 -27.81
N LYS A 3 -30.57 -3.25 -26.81
CA LYS A 3 -29.47 -2.34 -26.51
C LYS A 3 -28.36 -3.14 -25.84
N GLN A 4 -27.34 -3.41 -26.63
CA GLN A 4 -26.03 -3.91 -26.24
C GLN A 4 -25.43 -3.01 -25.15
N ASN A 5 -25.22 -3.54 -23.94
CA ASN A 5 -24.42 -2.88 -22.91
C ASN A 5 -22.93 -3.18 -23.20
N GLN A 6 -22.32 -2.38 -24.07
CA GLN A 6 -20.88 -2.35 -24.25
C GLN A 6 -20.23 -1.62 -23.07
N GLU A 7 -19.91 -2.34 -22.00
CA GLU A 7 -18.95 -1.86 -21.00
C GLU A 7 -17.52 -2.12 -21.51
N SER A 8 -17.16 -1.44 -22.60
CA SER A 8 -15.80 -1.43 -23.13
C SER A 8 -14.91 -0.52 -22.28
N SER A 9 -14.12 -1.14 -21.40
CA SER A 9 -12.67 -0.92 -21.32
C SER A 9 -12.18 0.55 -21.26
N ASN A 10 -12.69 1.38 -20.35
CA ASN A 10 -12.04 2.65 -20.03
C ASN A 10 -11.22 2.49 -18.74
N GLN A 11 -10.12 1.73 -18.82
CA GLN A 11 -9.06 1.79 -17.82
C GLN A 11 -8.44 3.19 -17.91
N LYS A 12 -9.03 4.17 -17.21
CA LYS A 12 -8.45 5.50 -17.06
C LYS A 12 -7.01 5.33 -16.63
N LYS A 13 -6.08 5.75 -17.49
CA LYS A 13 -4.65 5.74 -17.23
C LYS A 13 -4.45 6.48 -15.90
N ARG A 14 -3.96 5.77 -14.88
CA ARG A 14 -3.77 6.33 -13.53
C ARG A 14 -2.84 7.53 -13.65
N ASP A 15 -3.19 8.65 -13.04
CA ASP A 15 -2.42 9.88 -13.12
C ASP A 15 -0.95 9.59 -12.73
N PRO A 16 0.03 9.92 -13.59
CA PRO A 16 1.44 9.61 -13.35
C PRO A 16 1.96 10.17 -12.02
N ASP A 17 1.49 11.36 -11.62
CA ASP A 17 1.94 12.02 -10.40
C ASP A 17 1.35 11.34 -9.17
N ILE A 18 0.10 10.90 -9.25
CA ILE A 18 -0.54 10.10 -8.19
C ILE A 18 0.18 8.76 -8.05
N ALA A 19 0.49 8.09 -9.16
CA ALA A 19 1.21 6.82 -9.15
C ALA A 19 2.63 6.97 -8.57
N ALA A 20 3.35 8.03 -8.93
CA ALA A 20 4.67 8.34 -8.38
C ALA A 20 4.63 8.63 -6.88
N SER A 21 3.61 9.38 -6.43
CA SER A 21 3.39 9.71 -5.02
C SER A 21 3.10 8.46 -4.19
N GLU A 22 2.24 7.57 -4.67
CA GLU A 22 1.96 6.29 -4.04
C GLU A 22 3.24 5.44 -3.91
N ALA A 23 4.02 5.35 -4.99
CA ALA A 23 5.29 4.63 -4.97
C ALA A 23 6.30 5.23 -3.97
N ALA A 24 6.35 6.56 -3.85
CA ALA A 24 7.20 7.24 -2.88
C ALA A 24 6.79 6.92 -1.44
N LEU A 25 5.50 6.95 -1.12
CA LEU A 25 4.98 6.60 0.20
C LEU A 25 5.27 5.14 0.56
N ILE A 26 5.07 4.22 -0.38
CA ILE A 26 5.40 2.79 -0.17
C ILE A 26 6.89 2.62 0.15
N ARG A 27 7.78 3.32 -0.58
CA ARG A 27 9.23 3.29 -0.31
C ARG A 27 9.57 3.87 1.06
N ALA A 28 8.98 5.00 1.43
CA ALA A 28 9.19 5.63 2.73
C ALA A 28 8.78 4.71 3.88
N GLY A 29 7.61 4.07 3.78
CA GLY A 29 7.14 3.12 4.79
C GLY A 29 8.07 1.90 4.94
N LYS A 30 8.56 1.34 3.82
CA LYS A 30 9.55 0.25 3.84
C LYS A 30 10.84 0.67 4.54
N LEU A 31 11.33 1.88 4.25
CA LEU A 31 12.54 2.41 4.87
C LEU A 31 12.36 2.64 6.37
N ALA A 32 11.24 3.22 6.80
CA ALA A 32 10.92 3.42 8.21
C ALA A 32 10.92 2.08 8.98
N ARG A 33 10.27 1.05 8.43
CA ARG A 33 10.28 -0.30 9.02
C ARG A 33 11.67 -0.92 9.08
N LYS A 34 12.52 -0.69 8.07
CA LYS A 34 13.91 -1.16 8.10
C LYS A 34 14.71 -0.46 9.20
N ARG A 35 14.55 0.85 9.35
CA ARG A 35 15.24 1.65 10.38
C ARG A 35 14.80 1.26 11.78
N ALA A 36 13.50 1.07 12.02
CA ALA A 36 12.98 0.59 13.29
C ALA A 36 13.60 -0.75 13.69
N ARG A 37 13.67 -1.71 12.76
CA ARG A 37 14.34 -3.00 13.00
C ARG A 37 15.82 -2.85 13.34
N GLN A 38 16.54 -2.00 12.62
CA GLN A 38 17.96 -1.73 12.92
C GLN A 38 18.16 -1.11 14.30
N ALA A 39 17.17 -0.39 14.82
CA ALA A 39 17.18 0.20 16.15
C ALA A 39 16.65 -0.76 17.24
N GLY A 40 16.33 -2.02 16.90
CA GLY A 40 15.74 -2.98 17.84
C GLY A 40 14.29 -2.68 18.22
N MET A 41 13.58 -1.90 17.40
CA MET A 41 12.20 -1.49 17.62
C MET A 41 11.23 -2.24 16.70
N GLY A 42 10.12 -2.71 17.27
CA GLY A 42 9.00 -3.28 16.51
C GLY A 42 8.11 -2.20 15.90
N VAL A 43 7.46 -2.51 14.76
CA VAL A 43 6.44 -1.66 14.13
C VAL A 43 5.17 -2.47 13.94
N ILE A 44 4.04 -1.92 14.38
CA ILE A 44 2.71 -2.52 14.23
C ILE A 44 1.94 -1.72 13.18
N VAL A 45 1.30 -2.42 12.23
CA VAL A 45 0.42 -1.79 11.24
C VAL A 45 -1.03 -2.08 11.60
N MET A 46 -1.79 -1.01 11.86
CA MET A 46 -3.24 -1.08 12.10
C MET A 46 -3.99 -0.78 10.80
N ARG A 47 -4.91 -1.66 10.39
CA ARG A 47 -5.81 -1.45 9.26
C ARG A 47 -7.21 -1.90 9.67
N ASP A 48 -8.18 -1.01 9.53
CA ASP A 48 -9.59 -1.26 9.87
C ASP A 48 -9.77 -1.80 11.31
N GLY A 49 -9.01 -1.24 12.25
CA GLY A 49 -9.03 -1.64 13.65
C GLY A 49 -8.38 -3.00 13.95
N LYS A 50 -7.70 -3.61 12.97
CA LYS A 50 -6.96 -4.87 13.14
C LYS A 50 -5.47 -4.68 12.90
N ILE A 51 -4.67 -5.37 13.70
CA ILE A 51 -3.23 -5.50 13.44
C ILE A 51 -3.07 -6.45 12.26
N VAL A 52 -2.44 -5.97 11.18
CA VAL A 52 -2.22 -6.74 9.95
C VAL A 52 -0.77 -7.16 9.74
N GLU A 53 0.16 -6.48 10.41
CA GLU A 53 1.57 -6.85 10.47
C GLU A 53 2.09 -6.57 11.88
N ASP A 54 2.64 -7.60 12.52
CA ASP A 54 3.35 -7.52 13.79
C ASP A 54 4.77 -8.08 13.60
N PHE A 55 5.77 -7.24 13.88
CA PHE A 55 7.19 -7.61 13.78
C PHE A 55 7.88 -7.64 15.14
N SER A 56 7.11 -7.60 16.24
CA SER A 56 7.63 -7.72 17.61
C SER A 56 8.08 -9.14 17.97
N HIS A 57 7.62 -10.15 17.22
CA HIS A 57 8.02 -11.57 17.39
C HIS A 57 9.03 -11.98 16.32
N GLN A 58 10.31 -11.77 16.59
CA GLN A 58 11.37 -12.61 16.01
C GLN A 58 12.05 -13.29 17.20
N GLU A 59 11.68 -14.54 17.47
CA GLU A 59 12.44 -15.47 18.31
C GLU A 59 13.74 -15.89 17.62
#